data_AF-G7THW0-F1
#
_entry.id   AF-G7THW0-F1
#
_cell.length_a   1.000
_cell.length_b   1.000
_cell.length_c   1.000
_cell.angle_alpha   90.00
_cell.angle_beta   90.00
_cell.angle_gamma   90.00
#
_symmetry.space_group_name_H-M   'P 1'
#
loop_
_entity.id
_entity.type
_entity.pdbx_description
1 polymer ?
#
loop_
_entity_poly.entity_id
_entity_poly.type
_entity_poly.pdbx_seq_one_letter_code
_entity_poly.pdbx_strand_id
1 'polypeptide(L)'
;MARNPAALSDNSYHSAMLRSTENHRWVTAMDVAIGQAQTLDDPEWRKLLIAFANWRTPFQRKKREDADSDTYLSELANFEKLSPGARKLVEASCLYYEKGVFPAGLVSSSPPAKYVESRTRAQRAESSE
;
A
#
# COMPACT_ATOMS: atom_id res chain seq x y z
N MET A 1 2.83 -32.81 -29.53
CA MET A 1 1.49 -32.17 -29.67
C MET A 1 1.67 -30.80 -30.30
N ALA A 2 1.11 -30.60 -31.49
CA ALA A 2 1.21 -29.33 -32.21
C ALA A 2 0.47 -28.22 -31.43
N ARG A 3 1.16 -27.11 -31.12
CA ARG A 3 0.53 -25.93 -30.52
C ARG A 3 -0.38 -25.29 -31.58
N ASN A 4 -1.70 -25.33 -31.35
CA ASN A 4 -2.66 -24.59 -32.15
C ASN A 4 -2.64 -23.11 -31.74
N PRO A 5 -2.12 -22.18 -32.56
CA PRO A 5 -2.05 -20.76 -32.22
C PRO A 5 -3.44 -20.10 -32.10
N ALA A 6 -4.49 -20.71 -32.67
CA ALA A 6 -5.87 -20.24 -32.53
C ALA A 6 -6.53 -20.63 -31.18
N ALA A 7 -5.90 -21.48 -30.37
CA ALA A 7 -6.40 -21.86 -29.04
C ALA A 7 -6.13 -20.80 -27.96
N LEU A 8 -5.49 -19.67 -28.31
CA LEU A 8 -5.44 -18.46 -27.50
C LEU A 8 -6.75 -17.68 -27.70
N SER A 9 -7.88 -18.29 -27.36
CA SER A 9 -9.19 -17.63 -27.44
C SER A 9 -9.27 -16.42 -26.50
N ASP A 10 -10.20 -15.53 -26.83
CA ASP A 10 -10.50 -14.24 -26.22
C ASP A 10 -10.28 -14.12 -24.70
N ASN A 11 -9.90 -12.91 -24.30
CA ASN A 11 -9.70 -12.48 -22.91
C ASN A 11 -10.77 -13.09 -21.96
N SER A 12 -10.35 -14.04 -21.13
CA SER A 12 -11.21 -14.58 -20.08
C SER A 12 -11.20 -13.64 -18.87
N TYR A 13 -12.39 -13.24 -18.42
CA TYR A 13 -12.60 -12.40 -17.22
C TYR A 13 -13.05 -13.22 -15.99
N HIS A 14 -13.17 -14.55 -16.11
CA HIS A 14 -13.68 -15.41 -15.04
C HIS A 14 -12.78 -15.47 -13.80
N SER A 15 -11.50 -15.10 -13.91
CA SER A 15 -10.54 -15.14 -12.81
C SER A 15 -10.30 -13.80 -12.11
N ALA A 16 -11.09 -12.75 -12.38
CA ALA A 16 -10.80 -11.33 -12.00
C ALA A 16 -9.46 -10.78 -12.53
N MET A 17 -8.57 -11.65 -13.00
CA MET A 17 -7.32 -11.35 -13.68
C MET A 17 -7.49 -11.50 -15.18
N LEU A 18 -7.19 -10.43 -15.92
CA LEU A 18 -7.18 -10.44 -17.38
C LEU A 18 -6.06 -11.36 -17.89
N ARG A 19 -6.46 -12.44 -18.59
CA ARG A 19 -5.53 -13.37 -19.26
C ARG A 19 -4.97 -12.76 -20.57
N SER A 20 -4.20 -11.69 -20.43
CA SER A 20 -3.43 -11.06 -21.52
C SER A 20 -1.93 -11.15 -21.18
N THR A 21 -1.12 -11.55 -22.17
CA THR A 21 0.34 -11.57 -22.05
C THR A 21 0.91 -10.22 -21.67
N GLU A 22 0.31 -9.14 -22.17
CA GLU A 22 0.69 -7.78 -21.82
C GLU A 22 0.35 -7.47 -20.37
N ASN A 23 -0.88 -7.75 -19.92
CA ASN A 23 -1.28 -7.56 -18.53
C ASN A 23 -0.37 -8.34 -17.56
N HIS A 24 -0.02 -9.57 -17.91
CA HIS A 24 0.91 -10.37 -17.12
C HIS A 24 2.32 -9.75 -17.11
N ARG A 25 2.81 -9.16 -18.21
CA ARG A 25 4.11 -8.46 -18.23
C ARG A 25 4.12 -7.26 -17.29
N TRP A 26 3.07 -6.45 -17.26
CA TRP A 26 2.98 -5.29 -16.38
C TRP A 26 2.86 -5.69 -14.91
N VAL A 27 2.03 -6.69 -14.59
CA VAL A 27 1.91 -7.22 -13.22
C VAL A 27 3.21 -7.87 -12.77
N THR A 28 3.86 -8.69 -13.61
CA THR A 28 5.17 -9.25 -13.28
C THR A 28 6.25 -8.18 -13.16
N ALA A 29 6.24 -7.13 -13.98
CA ALA A 29 7.17 -6.01 -13.84
C ALA A 29 6.96 -5.26 -12.51
N MET A 30 5.70 -5.04 -12.12
CA MET A 30 5.35 -4.49 -10.80
C MET A 30 5.83 -5.41 -9.68
N ASP A 31 5.56 -6.70 -9.77
CA ASP A 31 5.95 -7.70 -8.78
C ASP A 31 7.47 -7.88 -8.70
N VAL A 32 8.21 -7.69 -9.80
CA VAL A 32 9.68 -7.71 -9.80
C VAL A 32 10.25 -6.40 -9.24
N ALA A 33 9.65 -5.26 -9.56
CA ALA A 33 10.05 -3.96 -9.02
C ALA A 33 9.77 -3.86 -7.51
N ILE A 34 8.62 -4.36 -7.04
CA ILE A 34 8.30 -4.53 -5.62
C ILE A 34 9.15 -5.66 -5.01
N GLY A 35 9.29 -6.78 -5.72
CA GLY A 35 9.88 -8.03 -5.26
C GLY A 35 11.40 -8.05 -5.18
N GLN A 36 12.10 -7.06 -5.73
CA GLN A 36 13.52 -6.87 -5.35
C GLN A 36 13.65 -6.44 -3.89
N ALA A 37 12.61 -5.83 -3.30
CA ALA A 37 12.49 -5.49 -1.89
C ALA A 37 13.79 -5.02 -1.21
N GLN A 38 14.64 -4.27 -1.92
CA GLN A 38 15.96 -3.88 -1.43
C GLN A 38 15.85 -3.03 -0.15
N THR A 39 14.72 -2.36 0.04
CA THR A 39 14.37 -1.65 1.28
C THR A 39 14.14 -2.58 2.47
N LEU A 40 13.81 -3.86 2.25
CA LEU A 40 13.75 -4.90 3.27
C LEU A 40 15.11 -5.53 3.58
N ASP A 41 16.13 -5.33 2.74
CA ASP A 41 17.49 -5.80 3.04
C ASP A 41 18.09 -5.03 4.22
N ASP A 42 17.79 -3.73 4.33
CA ASP A 42 18.10 -2.93 5.51
C ASP A 42 17.20 -3.38 6.69
N PRO A 43 17.78 -3.91 7.78
CA PRO A 43 17.01 -4.43 8.90
C PRO A 43 16.18 -3.36 9.63
N GLU A 44 16.61 -2.11 9.64
CA GLU A 44 15.90 -1.01 10.30
C GLU A 44 14.76 -0.48 9.44
N TRP A 45 14.93 -0.41 8.11
CA TRP A 45 13.82 -0.08 7.20
C TRP A 45 12.78 -1.19 7.19
N ARG A 46 13.20 -2.45 7.17
CA ARG A 46 12.31 -3.60 7.28
C ARG A 46 11.45 -3.56 8.54
N LYS A 47 12.03 -3.31 9.72
CA LYS A 47 11.27 -3.19 10.98
C LYS A 47 10.21 -2.10 10.89
N LEU A 48 10.57 -0.93 10.35
CA LEU A 48 9.66 0.19 10.18
C LEU A 48 8.50 -0.13 9.23
N LEU A 49 8.80 -0.71 8.07
CA LEU A 49 7.77 -1.06 7.09
C LEU A 49 6.84 -2.18 7.60
N ILE A 50 7.37 -3.17 8.33
CA ILE A 50 6.57 -4.20 9.00
C ILE A 50 5.66 -3.58 10.06
N ALA A 51 6.18 -2.63 10.85
CA ALA A 51 5.40 -1.92 11.85
C ALA A 51 4.28 -1.07 11.21
N PHE A 52 4.49 -0.48 10.03
CA PHE A 52 3.42 0.19 9.27
C PHE A 52 2.37 -0.77 8.72
N ALA A 53 2.80 -1.93 8.22
CA ALA A 53 1.88 -2.96 7.73
C ALA A 53 1.00 -3.51 8.87
N ASN A 54 1.53 -3.56 10.09
CA ASN A 54 0.75 -3.83 11.29
C ASN A 54 0.05 -2.57 11.78
N TRP A 55 -1.13 -2.29 11.23
CA TRP A 55 -1.98 -1.16 11.61
C TRP A 55 -2.33 -1.06 13.11
N ARG A 56 -2.10 -2.12 13.91
CA ARG A 56 -2.30 -2.12 15.37
C ARG A 56 -1.08 -1.68 16.17
N THR A 57 0.09 -1.50 15.54
CA THR A 57 1.30 -1.10 16.24
C THR A 57 1.11 0.29 16.86
N PRO A 58 1.26 0.44 18.19
CA PRO A 58 1.09 1.71 18.86
C PRO A 58 2.21 2.69 18.50
N PHE A 59 1.90 3.98 18.58
CA PHE A 59 2.90 5.02 18.32
C PHE A 59 4.00 5.03 19.38
N GLN A 60 3.61 5.03 20.66
CA GLN A 60 4.50 5.13 21.80
C GLN A 60 3.90 4.38 23.00
N ARG A 61 4.75 4.05 23.99
CA ARG A 61 4.31 3.46 25.26
C ARG A 61 3.41 4.42 26.02
N LYS A 62 2.36 3.88 26.67
CA LYS A 62 1.50 4.67 27.57
C LYS A 62 2.21 5.04 28.86
N LYS A 63 2.97 4.08 29.41
CA LYS A 63 3.88 4.26 30.55
C LYS A 63 5.14 3.46 30.30
N ARG A 64 6.24 3.87 30.92
CA ARG A 64 7.56 3.24 30.72
C ARG A 64 7.61 1.78 31.18
N GLU A 65 6.77 1.44 32.16
CA GLU A 65 6.65 0.12 32.78
C GLU A 65 5.68 -0.82 32.04
N ASP A 66 4.81 -0.26 31.19
CA ASP A 66 3.78 -1.02 30.49
C ASP A 66 4.31 -1.45 29.12
N ALA A 67 4.48 -2.77 28.92
CA ALA A 67 4.74 -3.36 27.61
C ALA A 67 3.40 -3.84 27.01
N ASP A 68 2.61 -2.91 26.48
CA ASP A 68 1.36 -3.21 25.76
C ASP A 68 1.58 -3.61 24.29
N SER A 69 2.82 -3.53 23.79
CA SER A 69 3.22 -4.03 22.48
C SER A 69 4.70 -4.41 22.44
N ASP A 70 5.04 -5.36 21.57
CA ASP A 70 6.43 -5.74 21.28
C ASP A 70 7.19 -4.67 20.47
N THR A 71 6.48 -3.69 19.89
CA THR A 71 7.08 -2.66 19.03
C THR A 71 6.30 -1.35 19.13
N TYR A 72 7.03 -0.24 19.18
CA TYR A 72 6.47 1.11 19.16
C TYR A 72 7.09 1.90 18.00
N LEU A 73 6.27 2.57 17.19
CA LEU A 73 6.75 3.27 15.99
C LEU A 73 7.75 4.39 16.29
N SER A 74 7.53 5.12 17.40
CA SER A 74 8.43 6.19 17.88
C SER A 74 9.82 5.69 18.31
N GLU A 75 9.97 4.39 18.59
CA GLU A 75 11.23 3.79 19.04
C GLU A 75 12.07 3.23 17.88
N LEU A 76 11.54 3.22 16.66
CA LEU A 76 12.23 2.66 15.49
C LEU A 76 13.27 3.63 14.94
N ALA A 77 14.50 3.16 14.75
CA ALA A 77 15.64 4.01 14.40
C ALA A 77 15.43 4.82 13.10
N ASN A 78 14.78 4.22 12.10
CA ASN A 78 14.54 4.88 10.81
C ASN A 78 13.27 5.77 10.82
N PHE A 79 12.48 5.78 11.90
CA PHE A 79 11.30 6.65 11.98
C PHE A 79 11.69 8.13 11.87
N GLU A 80 12.77 8.55 12.52
CA GLU A 80 13.30 9.92 12.44
C GLU A 80 13.78 10.31 11.05
N LYS A 81 14.12 9.33 10.19
CA LYS A 81 14.55 9.58 8.80
C LYS A 81 13.37 9.88 7.86
N LEU A 82 12.14 9.66 8.31
CA LEU A 82 10.95 9.99 7.54
C LEU A 82 10.77 11.50 7.43
N SER A 83 10.13 11.93 6.33
CA SER A 83 9.77 13.33 6.18
C SER A 83 8.87 13.80 7.33
N PRO A 84 8.91 15.09 7.72
CA PRO A 84 8.05 15.61 8.79
C PRO A 84 6.56 15.35 8.54
N GLY A 85 6.12 15.41 7.28
CA GLY A 85 4.74 15.10 6.90
C GLY A 85 4.39 13.62 7.11
N ALA A 86 5.29 12.70 6.72
CA ALA A 86 5.10 11.28 6.93
C ALA A 86 5.03 10.93 8.43
N ARG A 87 5.91 11.49 9.26
CA ARG A 87 5.87 11.27 10.72
C ARG A 87 4.56 11.73 11.35
N LYS A 88 4.10 12.93 11.00
CA LYS A 88 2.80 13.45 11.46
C LYS A 88 1.64 12.57 11.02
N LEU A 89 1.67 12.08 9.78
CA LEU A 89 0.63 11.20 9.27
C LEU A 89 0.58 9.89 10.05
N VAL A 90 1.73 9.27 10.31
CA VAL A 90 1.83 8.03 11.10
C VAL A 90 1.26 8.23 12.50
N GLU A 91 1.70 9.28 13.21
CA GLU A 91 1.21 9.58 14.55
C GLU A 91 -0.32 9.76 14.55
N ALA A 92 -0.84 10.51 13.58
CA ALA A 92 -2.27 10.75 13.46
C ALA A 92 -3.05 9.49 13.07
N SER A 93 -2.47 8.58 12.26
CA SER A 93 -3.05 7.28 11.96
C SER A 93 -3.13 6.38 13.19
N CYS A 94 -2.08 6.34 14.01
CA CYS A 94 -2.12 5.61 15.29
C CYS A 94 -3.18 6.20 16.24
N LEU A 95 -3.27 7.53 16.34
CA LEU A 95 -4.27 8.20 17.16
C LEU A 95 -5.70 7.93 16.66
N TYR A 96 -5.89 7.90 15.35
CA TYR A 96 -7.16 7.53 14.73
C TYR A 96 -7.57 6.10 15.10
N TYR A 97 -6.63 5.16 15.04
CA TYR A 97 -6.91 3.78 15.44
C TYR A 97 -7.22 3.65 16.93
N GLU A 98 -6.44 4.31 17.80
CA GLU A 98 -6.60 4.17 19.26
C GLU A 98 -7.87 4.88 19.78
N LYS A 99 -8.16 6.09 19.28
CA LYS A 99 -9.15 7.00 19.86
C LYS A 99 -10.25 7.42 18.90
N GLY A 100 -10.19 7.03 17.63
CA GLY A 100 -11.14 7.45 16.60
C GLY A 100 -10.97 8.90 16.14
N VAL A 101 -9.87 9.56 16.49
CA VAL A 101 -9.63 10.98 16.15
C VAL A 101 -9.16 11.09 14.71
N PHE A 102 -10.02 11.60 13.82
CA PHE A 102 -9.70 11.73 12.40
C PHE A 102 -8.51 12.68 12.16
N PRO A 103 -7.56 12.34 11.28
CA PRO A 103 -6.36 13.14 11.02
C PRO A 103 -6.64 14.36 10.12
N ALA A 104 -7.53 15.26 10.58
CA ALA A 104 -7.94 16.44 9.84
C ALA A 104 -6.76 17.36 9.51
N GLY A 105 -6.72 17.88 8.27
CA GLY A 105 -5.63 18.73 7.78
C GLY A 105 -4.38 17.99 7.31
N LEU A 106 -4.23 16.70 7.66
CA LEU A 106 -3.24 15.80 7.05
C LEU A 106 -3.82 15.02 5.87
N VAL A 107 -5.13 14.77 5.91
CA VAL A 107 -5.89 14.15 4.82
C VAL A 107 -7.13 14.99 4.50
N SER A 108 -7.66 14.82 3.28
CA SER A 108 -8.90 15.49 2.87
C SER A 108 -10.06 15.07 3.77
N SER A 109 -10.74 16.05 4.37
CA SER A 109 -11.99 15.82 5.12
C SER A 109 -13.19 15.67 4.20
N SER A 110 -13.12 16.20 2.99
CA SER A 110 -14.12 15.97 1.96
C SER A 110 -13.82 14.68 1.24
N PRO A 111 -14.83 13.82 1.03
CA PRO A 111 -14.66 12.67 0.17
C PRO A 111 -14.34 13.10 -1.26
N PRO A 112 -13.72 12.22 -2.07
CA PRO A 112 -13.56 12.45 -3.49
C PRO A 112 -14.91 12.75 -4.14
N ALA A 113 -14.96 13.74 -5.04
CA ALA A 113 -16.19 14.12 -5.74
C ALA A 113 -16.79 12.97 -6.58
N LYS A 114 -15.98 11.96 -6.93
CA LYS A 114 -16.37 10.78 -7.68
C LYS A 114 -15.76 9.54 -7.02
N TYR A 115 -16.59 8.57 -6.67
CA TYR A 115 -16.17 7.30 -6.06
C TYR A 115 -16.02 6.17 -7.09
N VAL A 116 -16.84 6.20 -8.14
CA VAL A 116 -16.85 5.21 -9.22
C VAL A 116 -17.04 5.96 -10.52
N GLU A 117 -16.04 5.88 -11.40
CA GLU A 117 -16.21 6.28 -12.79
C GLU A 117 -16.43 5.02 -13.63
N SER A 118 -17.67 4.83 -14.11
CA SER A 118 -17.96 3.79 -15.08
C SER A 118 -17.36 4.18 -16.43
N ARG A 119 -16.07 3.88 -16.62
CA ARG A 119 -15.39 4.06 -17.92
C ARG A 119 -15.34 2.73 -18.67
N THR A 120 -15.72 2.76 -19.94
CA THR A 120 -15.46 1.65 -20.87
C THR A 120 -13.97 1.59 -21.23
N ARG A 121 -13.50 0.45 -21.74
CA ARG A 121 -12.09 0.27 -22.17
C ARG A 121 -11.63 1.33 -23.18
N ALA A 122 -12.50 1.70 -24.12
CA ALA A 122 -12.21 2.74 -25.12
C ALA A 122 -11.96 4.11 -24.47
N GLN A 123 -12.81 4.50 -23.52
CA GLN A 123 -12.70 5.77 -22.80
C GLN A 123 -11.45 5.87 -21.91
N ARG A 124 -10.85 4.74 -21.50
CA ARG A 124 -9.57 4.72 -20.77
C ARG A 124 -8.37 4.85 -21.71
N ALA A 125 -8.45 4.30 -22.91
CA ALA A 125 -7.39 4.40 -23.92
C ALA A 125 -7.24 5.82 -24.50
N GLU A 126 -8.31 6.61 -24.47
CA GLU A 126 -8.34 8.02 -24.90
C GLU A 126 -7.98 9.01 -23.77
N SER A 127 -7.85 8.53 -22.54
CA SER A 127 -7.52 9.35 -21.37
C SER A 127 -6.02 9.62 -21.32
N SER A 128 -5.62 10.89 -21.38
CA SER A 128 -4.23 11.34 -21.20
C SER A 128 -3.86 11.65 -19.73
N GLU A 129 -4.62 11.09 -18.78
CA GLU A 129 -4.27 11.06 -17.35
C GLU A 129 -3.25 9.96 -17.05
#